data_AF-A0A960RTC1-F1
#
_entry.id   AF-A0A960RTC1-F1
#
_cell.length_a   1.000
_cell.length_b   1.000
_cell.length_c   1.000
_cell.angle_alpha   90.00
_cell.angle_beta   90.00
_cell.angle_gamma   90.00
#
_symmetry.space_group_name_H-M   'P 1'
#
loop_
_entity.id
_entity.type
_entity.pdbx_description
1 polymer ?
#
loop_
_entity_poly.entity_id
_entity_poly.type
_entity_poly.pdbx_seq_one_letter_code
_entity_poly.pdbx_strand_id
1 'polypeptide(L)'
;MAQVPEDDASKEKLQLLLFQLGEQLKDPPIVIDMYDWRETVEIIMTEIQEVAPIIYEQLEDLVVGAMRLAERHVSDLDRDASPKEIEQSSMEYFEQVAFVTSEVNRIKSL
;
A
#
# COMPACT_ATOMS: atom_id res chain seq x y z
N MET A 1 12.27 -4.30 18.80
CA MET A 1 10.91 -4.75 19.16
C MET A 1 9.97 -3.72 18.55
N ALA A 2 9.01 -4.12 17.71
CA ALA A 2 8.02 -3.18 17.19
C ALA A 2 7.18 -2.69 18.37
N GLN A 3 7.16 -1.39 18.61
CA GLN A 3 6.32 -0.80 19.65
C GLN A 3 4.93 -0.60 19.04
N VAL A 4 4.09 -1.61 19.23
CA VAL A 4 2.65 -1.51 18.98
C VAL A 4 2.07 -0.55 20.04
N PRO A 5 1.09 0.31 19.70
CA PRO A 5 0.45 1.18 20.68
C PRO A 5 -0.03 0.39 21.90
N GLU A 6 0.08 0.94 23.11
CA GLU A 6 -0.27 0.21 24.33
C GLU A 6 -1.77 0.30 24.66
N ASP A 7 -2.43 1.41 24.29
CA ASP A 7 -3.84 1.63 24.51
C ASP A 7 -4.73 0.97 23.44
N ASP A 8 -5.89 0.48 23.86
CA ASP A 8 -6.77 -0.34 23.02
C ASP A 8 -7.36 0.45 21.84
N ALA A 9 -7.62 1.75 22.02
CA ALA A 9 -8.16 2.60 20.95
C ALA A 9 -7.16 2.80 19.81
N SER A 10 -5.89 3.07 20.12
CA SER A 10 -4.82 3.20 19.13
C SER A 10 -4.53 1.88 18.41
N LYS A 11 -4.64 0.74 19.11
CA LYS A 11 -4.52 -0.59 18.48
C LYS A 11 -5.65 -0.86 17.49
N GLU A 12 -6.89 -0.61 17.88
CA GLU A 12 -8.05 -0.77 16.99
C GLU A 12 -7.94 0.14 15.77
N LYS A 13 -7.56 1.40 15.97
CA LYS A 13 -7.31 2.34 14.87
C LYS A 13 -6.21 1.82 13.93
N LEU A 14 -5.09 1.36 14.47
CA LEU A 14 -4.00 0.79 13.67
C LEU A 14 -4.47 -0.42 12.86
N GLN A 15 -5.23 -1.34 13.47
CA GLN A 15 -5.75 -2.53 12.76
C GLN A 15 -6.67 -2.14 11.60
N LEU A 16 -7.53 -1.14 11.79
CA LEU A 16 -8.40 -0.61 10.75
C LEU A 16 -7.58 0.01 9.61
N LEU A 17 -6.59 0.85 9.91
CA LEU A 17 -5.72 1.48 8.92
C LEU A 17 -4.95 0.44 8.10
N LEU A 18 -4.40 -0.59 8.76
CA LEU A 18 -3.71 -1.69 8.09
C LEU A 18 -4.64 -2.53 7.21
N PHE A 19 -5.92 -2.64 7.56
CA PHE A 19 -6.93 -3.26 6.69
C PHE A 19 -7.24 -2.38 5.48
N GLN A 20 -7.48 -1.08 5.70
CA GLN A 20 -7.75 -0.12 4.62
C GLN A 20 -6.60 -0.03 3.63
N LEU A 21 -5.35 -0.02 4.11
CA LEU A 21 -4.16 -0.04 3.26
C LEU A 21 -4.14 -1.27 2.34
N GLY A 22 -4.41 -2.46 2.89
CA GLY A 22 -4.49 -3.68 2.12
C GLY A 22 -5.60 -3.64 1.07
N GLU A 23 -6.78 -3.14 1.45
CA GLU A 23 -7.92 -2.99 0.53
C GLU A 23 -7.64 -2.00 -0.60
N GLN A 24 -6.91 -0.92 -0.33
CA GLN A 24 -6.56 0.09 -1.32
C GLN A 24 -5.52 -0.43 -2.32
N LEU A 25 -4.55 -1.24 -1.87
CA LEU A 25 -3.46 -1.75 -2.70
C LEU A 25 -3.81 -3.03 -3.46
N LYS A 26 -4.87 -3.76 -3.10
CA LYS A 26 -5.17 -5.07 -3.72
C LYS A 26 -5.43 -4.97 -5.22
N ASP A 27 -5.95 -3.84 -5.69
CA ASP A 27 -6.26 -3.57 -7.08
C ASP A 27 -5.50 -2.30 -7.52
N PRO A 28 -4.80 -2.30 -8.67
CA PRO A 28 -4.20 -1.09 -9.18
C PRO A 28 -5.31 -0.11 -9.61
N PRO A 29 -5.10 1.21 -9.43
CA PRO A 29 -6.04 2.21 -9.90
C PRO A 29 -6.16 2.20 -11.42
N ILE A 30 -7.25 2.78 -11.93
CA ILE A 30 -7.39 3.12 -13.34
C ILE A 30 -6.90 4.55 -13.59
N VAL A 31 -6.65 4.89 -14.86
CA VAL A 31 -6.13 6.22 -15.26
C VAL A 31 -6.92 7.39 -14.66
N ILE A 32 -8.25 7.28 -14.63
CA ILE A 32 -9.14 8.35 -14.16
C ILE A 32 -9.01 8.57 -12.65
N ASP A 33 -8.82 7.50 -11.88
CA ASP A 33 -8.88 7.52 -10.41
C ASP A 33 -7.48 7.54 -9.77
N MET A 34 -6.42 7.65 -10.58
CA MET A 34 -5.03 7.51 -10.11
C MET A 34 -4.65 8.52 -9.02
N TYR A 35 -5.07 9.78 -9.17
CA TYR A 35 -4.78 10.84 -8.21
C TYR A 35 -5.50 10.60 -6.88
N ASP A 36 -6.79 10.31 -6.93
CA ASP A 36 -7.61 10.04 -5.75
C ASP A 36 -7.15 8.78 -5.01
N TRP A 37 -6.76 7.75 -5.75
CA TRP A 37 -6.19 6.52 -5.19
C TRP A 37 -4.88 6.82 -4.44
N ARG A 38 -3.98 7.59 -5.06
CA ARG A 38 -2.70 7.98 -4.46
C ARG A 38 -2.90 8.77 -3.18
N GLU A 39 -3.76 9.79 -3.23
CA GLU A 39 -4.07 10.63 -2.07
C GLU A 39 -4.64 9.77 -0.92
N THR A 40 -5.51 8.81 -1.24
CA THR A 40 -6.07 7.88 -0.25
C THR A 40 -4.99 7.05 0.43
N VAL A 41 -4.04 6.49 -0.33
CA VAL A 41 -2.91 5.73 0.23
C VAL A 41 -2.03 6.62 1.12
N GLU A 42 -1.72 7.84 0.68
CA GLU A 42 -0.90 8.80 1.42
C GLU A 42 -1.58 9.23 2.74
N ILE A 43 -2.90 9.43 2.73
CA ILE A 43 -3.69 9.72 3.94
C ILE A 43 -3.59 8.55 4.92
N ILE A 44 -3.82 7.31 4.47
CA ILE A 44 -3.75 6.12 5.33
C ILE A 44 -2.35 6.00 5.94
N MET A 45 -1.29 6.18 5.15
CA MET A 45 0.09 6.11 5.63
C MET A 45 0.42 7.22 6.64
N THR A 46 -0.09 8.43 6.43
CA THR A 46 0.05 9.54 7.38
C THR A 46 -0.63 9.22 8.70
N GLU A 47 -1.85 8.67 8.67
CA GLU A 47 -2.55 8.26 9.89
C GLU A 47 -1.83 7.10 10.62
N ILE A 48 -1.22 6.17 9.89
CA ILE A 48 -0.37 5.12 10.49
C ILE A 48 0.85 5.74 11.16
N GLN A 49 1.49 6.75 10.55
CA GLN A 49 2.63 7.46 11.12
C GLN A 49 2.27 8.14 12.44
N GLU A 50 1.11 8.77 12.52
CA GLU A 50 0.65 9.45 13.73
C GLU A 50 0.40 8.48 14.89
N VAL A 51 -0.21 7.31 14.60
CA VAL A 51 -0.61 6.34 15.62
C VAL A 51 0.51 5.38 15.99
N ALA A 52 1.33 4.98 15.03
CA ALA A 52 2.39 3.99 15.19
C ALA A 52 3.60 4.28 14.28
N PRO A 53 4.45 5.28 14.63
CA PRO A 53 5.59 5.70 13.80
C PRO A 53 6.53 4.56 13.40
N ILE A 54 6.78 3.62 14.31
CA ILE A 54 7.67 2.46 14.07
C ILE A 54 7.07 1.47 13.06
N ILE A 55 5.74 1.38 12.98
CA ILE A 55 5.04 0.56 11.99
C ILE A 55 5.05 1.26 10.63
N TYR A 56 4.88 2.59 10.61
CA TYR A 56 5.05 3.39 9.40
C TYR A 56 6.44 3.18 8.77
N GLU A 57 7.52 3.27 9.56
CA GLU A 57 8.88 3.05 9.07
C GLU A 57 9.08 1.65 8.43
N GLN A 58 8.34 0.64 8.90
CA GLN A 58 8.41 -0.72 8.33
C GLN A 58 7.65 -0.83 7.01
N LEU A 59 6.64 0.01 6.79
CA LEU A 59 5.74 -0.06 5.63
C LEU A 59 6.10 0.94 4.54
N GLU A 60 6.73 2.07 4.87
CA GLU A 60 6.95 3.21 3.97
C GLU A 60 7.56 2.78 2.63
N ASP A 61 8.74 2.15 2.65
CA ASP A 61 9.44 1.74 1.44
C ASP A 61 8.61 0.76 0.59
N LEU A 62 7.87 -0.15 1.24
CA LEU A 62 7.06 -1.16 0.56
C LEU A 62 5.86 -0.52 -0.13
N VAL A 63 5.19 0.41 0.53
CA VAL A 63 4.01 1.11 0.01
C VAL A 63 4.41 2.08 -1.08
N VAL A 64 5.49 2.85 -0.90
CA VAL A 64 6.04 3.73 -1.94
C VAL A 64 6.45 2.92 -3.18
N GLY A 65 7.02 1.72 -2.99
CA GLY A 65 7.29 0.78 -4.08
C GLY A 65 6.01 0.38 -4.84
N ALA A 66 4.95 0.02 -4.12
CA ALA A 66 3.67 -0.36 -4.71
C ALA A 66 3.05 0.80 -5.51
N MET A 67 3.09 2.01 -4.96
CA MET A 67 2.58 3.22 -5.63
C MET A 67 3.32 3.52 -6.93
N ARG A 68 4.66 3.43 -6.94
CA ARG A 68 5.45 3.64 -8.16
C ARG A 68 5.15 2.60 -9.24
N LEU A 69 4.92 1.35 -8.84
CA LEU A 69 4.57 0.27 -9.77
C LEU A 69 3.15 0.43 -10.30
N ALA A 70 2.21 0.89 -9.46
CA ALA A 70 0.87 1.28 -9.90
C ALA A 70 0.92 2.42 -10.93
N GLU A 71 1.67 3.49 -10.65
CA GLU A 71 1.89 4.62 -11.59
C GLU A 71 2.43 4.12 -12.93
N ARG A 72 3.42 3.23 -12.91
CA ARG A 72 3.97 2.63 -14.13
C ARG A 72 2.92 1.79 -14.85
N HIS A 73 2.19 0.93 -14.15
CA HIS A 73 1.18 0.06 -14.76
C HIS A 73 0.07 0.87 -15.43
N VAL A 74 -0.42 1.91 -14.75
CA VAL A 74 -1.42 2.84 -15.31
C VAL A 74 -0.87 3.58 -16.52
N SER A 75 0.39 4.03 -16.48
CA SER A 75 1.02 4.67 -17.63
C SER A 75 1.20 3.71 -18.81
N ASP A 76 1.48 2.43 -18.57
CA ASP A 76 1.54 1.39 -19.61
C ASP A 76 0.18 1.17 -20.27
N LEU A 77 -0.90 1.20 -19.49
CA LEU A 77 -2.27 1.11 -20.01
C LEU A 77 -2.64 2.35 -20.84
N ASP A 78 -2.34 3.56 -20.34
CA ASP A 78 -2.69 4.82 -21.00
C ASP A 78 -1.97 5.02 -22.35
N ARG A 79 -0.72 4.53 -22.46
CA ARG A 79 0.09 4.64 -23.68
C ARG A 79 -0.13 3.52 -24.69
N ASP A 80 -1.15 2.68 -24.49
CA ASP A 80 -1.43 1.48 -25.29
C ASP A 80 -0.17 0.60 -25.47
N ALA A 81 0.57 0.35 -24.37
CA ALA A 81 1.76 -0.48 -24.40
C ALA A 81 1.44 -1.91 -24.89
N SER A 82 2.47 -2.63 -25.32
CA SER A 82 2.25 -4.01 -25.78
C SER A 82 1.69 -4.89 -24.65
N PRO A 83 0.89 -5.92 -24.96
CA PRO A 83 0.33 -6.82 -23.94
C PRO A 83 1.39 -7.40 -22.99
N LYS A 84 2.60 -7.65 -23.50
CA LYS A 84 3.74 -8.14 -22.72
C LYS A 84 4.25 -7.12 -21.70
N GLU A 85 4.27 -5.83 -22.03
CA GLU A 85 4.67 -4.77 -21.11
C GLU A 85 3.62 -4.59 -20.00
N ILE A 86 2.33 -4.63 -20.35
CA ILE A 86 1.22 -4.55 -19.40
C ILE A 86 1.24 -5.73 -18.42
N GLU A 87 1.45 -6.96 -18.94
CA GLU A 87 1.61 -8.16 -18.12
C GLU A 87 2.78 -8.01 -17.14
N GLN A 88 3.93 -7.55 -17.63
CA GLN A 88 5.11 -7.37 -16.79
C GLN A 88 4.88 -6.33 -15.68
N SER A 89 4.35 -5.14 -16.00
CA SER A 89 4.09 -4.12 -14.98
C SER A 89 3.03 -4.55 -13.96
N SER A 90 2.03 -5.33 -14.41
CA SER A 90 1.04 -5.93 -13.52
C SER A 90 1.66 -6.95 -12.56
N MET A 91 2.53 -7.84 -13.05
CA MET A 91 3.22 -8.83 -12.23
C MET A 91 4.08 -8.16 -11.16
N GLU A 92 4.90 -7.18 -11.55
CA GLU A 92 5.77 -6.45 -10.62
C GLU A 92 4.93 -5.74 -9.54
N TYR A 93 3.82 -5.12 -9.92
CA TYR A 93 2.89 -4.50 -8.97
C TYR A 93 2.34 -5.52 -7.96
N PHE A 94 1.78 -6.63 -8.42
CA PHE A 94 1.18 -7.63 -7.52
C PHE A 94 2.21 -8.35 -6.64
N GLU A 95 3.44 -8.51 -7.10
CA GLU A 95 4.55 -9.00 -6.28
C GLU A 95 4.83 -8.03 -5.11
N GLN A 96 4.87 -6.72 -5.39
CA GLN A 96 5.05 -5.71 -4.37
C GLN A 96 3.88 -5.64 -3.38
N VAL A 97 2.65 -5.76 -3.86
CA VAL A 97 1.44 -5.85 -3.00
C VAL A 97 1.51 -7.08 -2.10
N ALA A 98 2.04 -8.20 -2.57
CA ALA A 98 2.24 -9.40 -1.75
C ALA A 98 3.27 -9.17 -0.62
N PHE A 99 4.34 -8.41 -0.88
CA PHE A 99 5.28 -8.02 0.19
C PHE A 99 4.62 -7.12 1.24
N VAL A 100 3.87 -6.10 0.82
CA VAL A 100 3.11 -5.24 1.75
C VAL A 100 2.13 -6.08 2.56
N THR A 101 1.38 -6.98 1.92
CA THR A 101 0.41 -7.86 2.59
C THR A 101 1.07 -8.77 3.62
N SER A 102 2.22 -9.36 3.28
CA SER A 102 2.97 -10.19 4.22
C SER A 102 3.43 -9.39 5.43
N GLU A 103 3.89 -8.17 5.22
CA GLU A 103 4.37 -7.29 6.29
C GLU A 103 3.21 -6.85 7.20
N VAL A 104 2.08 -6.45 6.61
CA VAL A 104 0.84 -6.15 7.34
C VAL A 104 0.40 -7.34 8.21
N ASN A 105 0.42 -8.57 7.67
CA ASN A 105 0.04 -9.76 8.42
C ASN A 105 1.03 -10.07 9.55
N ARG A 106 2.33 -9.83 9.33
CA ARG A 106 3.36 -9.93 10.38
C ARG A 106 3.06 -8.96 11.52
N ILE A 107 2.77 -7.70 11.21
CA ILE A 107 2.46 -6.67 12.19
C ILE A 107 1.19 -7.02 12.98
N LYS A 108 0.13 -7.48 12.31
CA LYS A 108 -1.14 -7.88 12.96
C LYS A 108 -1.00 -9.08 13.92
N SER A 109 0.07 -9.86 13.79
CA SER A 109 0.34 -11.02 14.64
C SER A 109 1.17 -10.73 15.91
N LEU A 110 1.69 -9.51 16.05
CA LEU A 110 2.46 -9.02 17.20
C LEU A 110 1.53 -8.50 18.31
#